data_AF-A0A940WGP2-F1
#
_entry.id   AF-A0A940WGP2-F1
#
_cell.length_a   1.000
_cell.length_b   1.000
_cell.length_c   1.000
_cell.angle_alpha   90.00
_cell.angle_beta   90.00
_cell.angle_gamma   90.00
#
_symmetry.space_group_name_H-M   'P 1'
#
loop_
_entity.id
_entity.type
_entity.pdbx_description
1 polymer ?
#
loop_
_entity_poly.entity_id
_entity_poly.type
_entity_poly.pdbx_seq_one_letter_code
_entity_poly.pdbx_strand_id
1 'polypeptide(L)' 'MIAVIDNYDSFTWNLVQYICELGAEVSVFRND' A
#
# COMPACT_ATOMS: atom_id res chain seq x y z
N MET A 1 5.32 1.86 -10.47
CA MET A 1 4.85 0.62 -9.80
C MET A 1 5.52 0.50 -8.44
N ILE A 2 4.73 0.61 -7.37
CA ILE A 2 5.15 0.51 -5.96
C ILE A 2 4.56 -0.78 -5.39
N ALA A 3 5.39 -1.62 -4.77
CA ALA A 3 4.93 -2.80 -4.05
C ALA A 3 4.81 -2.51 -2.55
N VAL A 4 3.67 -2.84 -1.97
CA VAL A 4 3.41 -2.70 -0.53
C VAL A 4 3.15 -4.09 0.05
N ILE A 5 3.84 -4.42 1.15
CA ILE A 5 3.63 -5.66 1.90
C ILE A 5 2.78 -5.33 3.13
N ASP A 6 1.55 -5.83 3.15
CA ASP A 6 0.60 -5.66 4.24
C ASP A 6 0.83 -6.72 5.31
N ASN A 7 1.31 -6.28 6.48
CA ASN A 7 1.51 -7.08 7.68
C ASN A 7 0.33 -6.94 8.67
N TYR A 8 -0.88 -6.66 8.18
CA TYR A 8 -2.10 -6.43 8.97
C TYR A 8 -2.07 -5.16 9.84
N ASP A 9 -1.26 -4.18 9.44
CA ASP A 9 -1.18 -2.88 10.12
C ASP A 9 -2.03 -1.84 9.36
N SER A 10 -2.89 -1.12 10.08
CA SER A 10 -3.74 -0.06 9.52
C SER A 10 -2.95 1.10 8.93
N PHE A 11 -1.70 1.31 9.36
CA PHE A 11 -0.77 2.28 8.78
C PHE A 11 -0.47 1.98 7.31
N THR A 12 -0.40 0.71 6.93
CA THR A 12 -0.14 0.28 5.55
C THR A 12 -1.21 0.83 4.60
N TRP A 13 -2.47 0.81 5.05
CA TRP A 13 -3.59 1.34 4.27
C TRP A 13 -3.52 2.85 4.11
N ASN A 14 -3.13 3.59 5.15
CA ASN A 14 -2.94 5.04 5.04
C ASN A 14 -1.87 5.39 3.99
N LEU A 15 -0.76 4.65 3.96
CA LEU A 15 0.31 4.85 2.97
C LEU A 15 -0.16 4.53 1.54
N VAL A 16 -0.88 3.42 1.35
CA VAL A 16 -1.44 3.06 0.04
C VAL A 16 -2.39 4.15 -0.47
N GLN A 17 -3.27 4.68 0.38
CA GLN A 17 -4.18 5.76 -0.01
C GLN A 17 -3.43 7.01 -0.47
N TYR A 18 -2.48 7.51 0.32
CA TYR A 18 -1.71 8.70 -0.06
C TYR A 18 -0.91 8.50 -1.35
N ILE A 19 -0.32 7.31 -1.54
CA ILE A 19 0.45 7.01 -2.76
C ILE A 19 -0.47 6.95 -3.99
N CYS A 20 -1.67 6.40 -3.86
CA CYS A 20 -2.69 6.38 -4.91
C CYS A 20 -3.21 7.79 -5.23
N GLU A 21 -3.43 8.64 -4.22
CA GLU A 21 -3.82 10.06 -4.40
C GLU A 21 -2.77 10.86 -5.18
N LEU A 22 -1.48 10.48 -5.05
CA LEU A 22 -0.38 11.06 -5.83
C LEU A 22 -0.28 10.50 -7.27
N GLY A 23 -1.20 9.61 -7.67
CA GLY A 23 -1.27 9.06 -9.02
C GLY A 23 -0.29 7.92 -9.31
N ALA A 24 0.33 7.35 -8.27
CA ALA A 24 1.23 6.22 -8.44
C ALA A 24 0.47 4.89 -8.48
N GLU A 25 0.93 3.97 -9.33
CA GLU A 25 0.43 2.61 -9.40
C GLU A 25 0.97 1.77 -8.24
N VAL A 26 0.06 1.22 -7.41
CA VAL A 26 0.37 0.42 -6.21
C VAL A 26 -0.12 -1.01 -6.36
N SER A 27 0.72 -1.99 -6.00
CA SER A 27 0.37 -3.39 -5.85
C SER A 27 0.55 -3.81 -4.39
N VAL A 28 -0.50 -4.33 -3.77
CA VAL A 28 -0.49 -4.74 -2.36
C VAL A 28 -0.43 -6.26 -2.27
N PHE A 29 0.51 -6.77 -1.49
CA PHE A 29 0.69 -8.19 -1.19
C PHE A 29 0.50 -8.40 0.30
N ARG A 30 -0.28 -9.40 0.69
CA ARG A 30 -0.42 -9.77 2.10
C ARG A 30 0.74 -10.67 2.51
N ASN A 31 1.32 -10.39 3.66
CA ASN A 31 2.26 -11.29 4.31
C ASN A 31 1.47 -12.27 5.17
N ASP A 32 1.17 -13.44 4.58
CA ASP A 32 0.67 -14.62 5.30
C ASP A 32 1.79 -15.28 6.10
#